data_AF-A0A2G9RZ33-F1
#
_entry.id   AF-A0A2G9RZ33-F1
#
_cell.length_a   1.000
_cell.length_b   1.000
_cell.length_c   1.000
_cell.angle_alpha   90.00
_cell.angle_beta   90.00
_cell.angle_gamma   90.00
#
_symmetry.space_group_name_H-M   'P 1'
#
loop_
_entity.id
_entity.type
_entity.pdbx_description
1 polymer ?
#
loop_
_entity_poly.entity_id
_entity_poly.type
_entity_poly.pdbx_seq_one_letter_code
_entity_poly.pdbx_strand_id
1 'polypeptide(L)'
;MRVADEMDVNIGHEVGYVVPFDNCCTNETILRYCTDDMLLKEMMSNPLLSCYGVIIIDDIYERSVSSDVLLAFLKNILLARPELKIVLISPPELSNKLVTYYGGVPLIEVECSHSMEVVYAPGIQRDPFLAAIRLLFEIHHSQEKGDIVVFLACEQV
;
A
#
# COMPACT_ATOMS: atom_id res chain seq x y z
N MET A 1 -6.67 9.94 -10.96
CA MET A 1 -5.79 8.90 -10.38
C MET A 1 -4.39 9.40 -10.63
N ARG A 2 -3.66 9.74 -9.57
CA ARG A 2 -2.43 10.56 -9.66
C ARG A 2 -1.40 10.04 -10.66
N VAL A 3 -1.24 8.72 -10.78
CA VAL A 3 -0.25 8.12 -11.70
C VAL A 3 -0.61 8.31 -13.16
N ALA A 4 -1.89 8.31 -13.55
CA ALA A 4 -2.28 8.65 -14.91
C ALA A 4 -1.98 10.12 -15.22
N ASP A 5 -2.24 11.00 -14.24
CA ASP A 5 -1.96 12.43 -14.36
C ASP A 5 -0.44 12.70 -14.48
N GLU A 6 0.39 12.00 -13.69
CA GLU A 6 1.87 12.10 -13.75
C GLU A 6 2.47 11.52 -15.05
N MET A 7 1.73 10.63 -15.72
CA MET A 7 2.13 10.04 -17.00
C MET A 7 1.53 10.78 -18.21
N ASP A 8 0.74 11.83 -18.01
CA ASP A 8 -0.01 12.55 -19.06
C ASP A 8 -0.89 11.62 -19.92
N VAL A 9 -1.54 10.63 -19.29
CA VAL A 9 -2.43 9.66 -19.96
C VAL A 9 -3.85 9.68 -19.41
N ASN A 10 -4.79 9.21 -20.22
CA ASN A 10 -6.17 9.07 -19.78
C ASN A 10 -6.35 7.82 -18.91
N ILE A 11 -7.05 7.97 -17.79
CA ILE A 11 -7.42 6.84 -16.93
C ILE A 11 -8.25 5.84 -17.75
N GLY A 12 -7.90 4.57 -17.63
CA GLY A 12 -8.50 3.43 -18.33
C GLY A 12 -7.91 3.12 -19.70
N HIS A 13 -7.04 3.99 -20.22
CA HIS A 13 -6.17 3.67 -21.34
C HIS A 13 -4.92 2.98 -20.79
N GLU A 14 -3.73 3.59 -20.75
CA GLU A 14 -2.49 2.95 -20.30
C GLU A 14 -2.49 2.59 -18.80
N VAL A 15 -3.11 3.44 -17.97
CA VAL A 15 -3.22 3.23 -16.52
C VAL A 15 -4.70 3.12 -16.14
N GLY A 16 -5.07 2.01 -15.52
CA GLY A 16 -6.45 1.75 -15.10
C GLY A 16 -6.53 1.17 -13.70
N TYR A 17 -7.76 0.94 -13.24
CA TYR A 17 -7.99 0.29 -11.95
C TYR A 17 -9.17 -0.68 -11.95
N VAL A 18 -9.14 -1.63 -11.02
CA VAL A 18 -10.23 -2.58 -10.76
C VAL A 18 -10.47 -2.68 -9.26
N VAL A 19 -11.63 -2.24 -8.83
CA VAL A 19 -12.11 -2.30 -7.45
C VAL A 19 -13.47 -3.02 -7.42
N PRO A 20 -14.02 -3.35 -6.26
CA PRO A 20 -15.35 -3.95 -6.20
C PRO A 20 -16.37 -3.07 -6.94
N PHE A 21 -17.12 -3.69 -7.87
CA PHE A 21 -18.19 -3.07 -8.66
C PHE A 21 -17.77 -2.01 -9.68
N ASP A 22 -16.47 -1.72 -9.83
CA ASP A 22 -15.98 -0.75 -10.81
C ASP A 22 -14.68 -1.22 -11.49
N ASN A 23 -14.67 -1.16 -12.81
CA ASN A 23 -13.56 -1.58 -13.65
C ASN A 23 -13.33 -0.51 -14.71
N CYS A 24 -12.23 0.23 -14.55
CA CYS A 24 -11.78 1.26 -15.47
C CYS A 24 -10.52 0.78 -16.19
N CYS A 25 -10.54 -0.41 -16.78
CA CYS A 25 -9.49 -0.93 -17.64
C CYS A 25 -10.01 -1.22 -19.04
N THR A 26 -9.15 -1.05 -20.03
CA THR A 26 -9.40 -1.42 -21.42
C THR A 26 -8.35 -2.42 -21.90
N ASN A 27 -8.43 -2.85 -23.16
CA ASN A 27 -7.41 -3.70 -23.77
C ASN A 27 -6.05 -2.98 -23.93
N GLU A 28 -6.03 -1.65 -23.78
CA GLU A 28 -4.82 -0.83 -23.88
C GLU A 28 -4.15 -0.61 -22.51
N THR A 29 -4.79 -1.07 -21.42
CA THR A 29 -4.25 -0.93 -20.06
C THR A 29 -3.04 -1.83 -19.84
N ILE A 30 -1.92 -1.18 -19.53
CA ILE A 30 -0.64 -1.83 -19.25
C ILE A 30 -0.29 -1.81 -17.76
N LEU A 31 -0.75 -0.80 -17.03
CA LEU A 31 -0.59 -0.68 -15.58
C LEU A 31 -1.97 -0.66 -14.93
N ARG A 32 -2.22 -1.64 -14.07
CA ARG A 32 -3.50 -1.81 -13.39
C ARG A 32 -3.33 -1.77 -11.89
N TYR A 33 -4.03 -0.85 -11.24
CA TYR A 33 -4.23 -0.84 -9.80
C TYR A 33 -5.43 -1.71 -9.46
N CYS A 34 -5.31 -2.65 -8.53
CA CYS A 34 -6.45 -3.44 -8.11
C CYS A 34 -6.37 -3.76 -6.62
N THR A 35 -7.52 -3.97 -5.99
CA THR A 35 -7.53 -4.54 -4.64
C THR A 35 -7.18 -6.02 -4.67
N ASP A 36 -6.64 -6.53 -3.57
CA ASP A 36 -6.28 -7.93 -3.41
C ASP A 36 -7.45 -8.87 -3.75
N ASP A 37 -8.66 -8.50 -3.31
CA ASP A 37 -9.89 -9.25 -3.59
C ASP A 37 -10.18 -9.37 -5.09
N MET A 38 -9.94 -8.31 -5.86
CA MET A 38 -10.19 -8.33 -7.29
C MET A 38 -9.15 -9.19 -8.02
N LEU A 39 -7.89 -9.15 -7.59
CA LEU A 39 -6.86 -10.03 -8.15
C LEU A 39 -7.13 -11.49 -7.78
N LEU A 40 -7.48 -11.79 -6.52
CA LEU A 40 -7.89 -13.13 -6.10
C LEU A 40 -9.10 -13.65 -6.87
N LYS A 41 -10.09 -12.79 -7.12
CA LYS A 41 -11.26 -13.15 -7.93
C LYS A 41 -10.87 -13.48 -9.37
N GLU A 42 -9.94 -12.74 -9.95
CA GLU A 42 -9.40 -13.03 -11.28
C GLU A 42 -8.64 -14.36 -11.32
N MET A 43 -7.92 -14.72 -10.24
CA MET A 43 -7.24 -16.01 -10.14
C MET A 43 -8.20 -17.20 -10.19
N MET A 44 -9.48 -17.02 -9.88
CA MET A 44 -10.48 -18.09 -10.01
C MET A 44 -10.71 -18.50 -11.46
N SER A 45 -10.60 -17.57 -12.41
CA SER A 45 -10.75 -17.85 -13.85
C SER A 45 -9.42 -17.94 -14.59
N ASN A 46 -8.39 -17.24 -14.12
CA ASN A 46 -7.03 -17.30 -14.62
C ASN A 46 -6.03 -17.63 -13.48
N PRO A 47 -5.95 -18.91 -13.04
CA PRO A 47 -5.14 -19.29 -11.87
C PRO A 47 -3.65 -19.04 -12.01
N LEU A 48 -3.17 -18.94 -13.26
CA LEU A 48 -1.76 -18.67 -13.56
C LEU A 48 -1.48 -17.19 -13.80
N LEU A 49 -2.48 -16.32 -13.74
CA LEU A 49 -2.30 -14.88 -13.93
C LEU A 49 -1.52 -14.55 -15.21
N SER A 50 -1.84 -15.27 -16.30
CA SER A 50 -1.05 -15.27 -17.53
C SER A 50 -0.94 -13.91 -18.22
N CYS A 51 -1.86 -12.99 -17.93
CA CYS A 51 -1.89 -11.63 -18.46
C CYS A 51 -0.83 -10.71 -17.81
N TYR A 52 -0.18 -11.14 -16.72
CA TYR A 52 0.78 -10.31 -15.98
C TYR A 52 2.21 -10.83 -16.18
N GLY A 53 3.12 -9.89 -16.43
CA GLY A 53 4.57 -10.13 -16.36
C GLY A 53 5.16 -9.75 -15.00
N VAL A 54 4.54 -8.78 -14.31
CA VAL A 54 4.96 -8.30 -12.99
C VAL A 54 3.72 -8.07 -12.12
N ILE A 55 3.79 -8.47 -10.86
CA ILE A 55 2.79 -8.14 -9.85
C ILE A 55 3.51 -7.43 -8.71
N ILE A 56 2.98 -6.27 -8.31
CA ILE A 56 3.48 -5.49 -7.18
C ILE A 56 2.43 -5.56 -6.08
N ILE A 57 2.82 -6.02 -4.90
CA ILE A 57 1.97 -6.03 -3.71
C ILE A 57 2.47 -4.94 -2.78
N ASP A 58 1.60 -3.96 -2.54
CA ASP A 58 1.84 -2.86 -1.61
C ASP A 58 1.06 -3.07 -0.31
N ASP A 59 1.36 -2.28 0.72
CA ASP A 59 0.65 -2.25 2.02
C ASP A 59 0.49 -3.63 2.71
N ILE A 60 1.42 -4.55 2.46
CA ILE A 60 1.39 -5.92 2.95
C ILE A 60 1.43 -6.03 4.50
N TYR A 61 1.75 -4.92 5.17
CA TYR A 61 1.77 -4.81 6.63
C TYR A 61 0.37 -4.72 7.24
N GLU A 62 -0.67 -4.40 6.46
CA GLU A 62 -2.04 -4.39 6.97
C GLU A 62 -2.57 -5.79 7.31
N ARG A 63 -1.94 -6.84 6.74
CA ARG A 63 -2.23 -8.26 7.04
C ARG A 63 -3.71 -8.61 6.91
N SER A 64 -4.31 -8.21 5.80
CA SER A 64 -5.67 -8.63 5.46
C SER A 64 -5.68 -10.13 5.15
N VAL A 65 -6.84 -10.78 5.32
CA VAL A 65 -7.01 -12.19 4.94
C VAL A 65 -6.71 -12.38 3.44
N SER A 66 -7.16 -11.43 2.63
CA SER A 66 -6.98 -11.45 1.18
C SER A 66 -5.52 -11.32 0.79
N SER A 67 -4.75 -10.40 1.41
CA SER A 67 -3.31 -10.27 1.16
C SER A 67 -2.56 -11.54 1.53
N ASP A 68 -2.86 -12.14 2.69
CA ASP A 68 -2.17 -13.35 3.15
C ASP A 68 -2.45 -14.55 2.23
N VAL A 69 -3.69 -14.71 1.77
CA VAL A 69 -4.08 -15.76 0.80
C VAL A 69 -3.42 -15.51 -0.57
N LEU A 70 -3.40 -14.27 -1.02
CA LEU A 70 -2.79 -13.88 -2.29
C LEU A 70 -1.29 -14.23 -2.30
N LEU A 71 -0.55 -13.91 -1.24
CA LEU A 71 0.88 -14.24 -1.13
C LEU A 71 1.14 -15.73 -1.16
N ALA A 72 0.29 -16.52 -0.49
CA ALA A 72 0.40 -17.97 -0.49
C ALA A 72 0.20 -18.54 -1.91
N PHE A 73 -0.78 -18.05 -2.66
CA PHE A 73 -0.99 -18.49 -4.05
C PHE A 73 0.12 -18.02 -4.98
N LEU A 74 0.54 -16.76 -4.86
CA LEU A 74 1.63 -16.19 -5.66
C LEU A 74 2.94 -16.96 -5.50
N LYS A 75 3.26 -17.41 -4.27
CA LYS A 75 4.41 -18.28 -4.01
C LYS A 75 4.34 -19.60 -4.79
N ASN A 76 3.14 -20.19 -4.91
CA ASN A 76 2.95 -21.40 -5.71
C ASN A 76 3.01 -21.12 -7.21
N ILE A 77 2.47 -19.98 -7.67
CA ILE A 77 2.51 -19.59 -9.09
C ILE A 77 3.94 -19.40 -9.57
N LEU A 78 4.82 -18.82 -8.75
CA LEU A 78 6.25 -18.66 -9.08
C LEU A 78 6.95 -19.99 -9.40
N LEU A 79 6.48 -21.12 -8.86
CA LEU A 79 7.01 -22.45 -9.21
C LEU A 79 6.56 -22.90 -10.61
N ALA A 80 5.37 -22.50 -11.04
CA ALA A 80 4.80 -22.83 -12.34
C ALA A 80 5.16 -21.82 -13.45
N ARG A 81 5.40 -20.56 -13.08
CA ARG A 81 5.74 -19.43 -13.95
C ARG A 81 7.01 -18.73 -13.47
N PRO A 82 8.19 -19.30 -13.74
CA PRO A 82 9.46 -18.70 -13.34
C PRO A 82 9.74 -17.34 -14.00
N GLU A 83 9.03 -17.00 -15.08
CA GLU A 83 9.10 -15.71 -15.75
C GLU A 83 8.30 -14.58 -15.07
N LEU A 84 7.31 -14.93 -14.24
CA LEU A 84 6.51 -13.96 -13.50
C LEU A 84 7.37 -13.32 -12.42
N LYS A 85 7.41 -11.99 -12.38
CA LYS A 85 8.11 -11.24 -11.33
C LYS A 85 7.13 -10.77 -10.27
N ILE A 86 7.53 -10.86 -9.02
CA ILE A 86 6.75 -10.36 -7.89
C ILE A 86 7.61 -9.39 -7.10
N VAL A 87 7.06 -8.21 -6.82
CA VAL A 87 7.67 -7.18 -5.98
C VAL A 87 6.79 -7.00 -4.75
N LEU A 88 7.39 -7.09 -3.57
CA LEU A 88 6.70 -6.85 -2.31
C LEU A 88 7.25 -5.55 -1.73
N ILE A 89 6.35 -4.60 -1.47
CA ILE A 89 6.67 -3.35 -0.79
C ILE A 89 6.25 -3.51 0.66
N SER A 90 7.17 -3.25 1.58
CA SER A 90 6.94 -3.45 3.01
C SER A 90 7.79 -2.52 3.86
N PRO A 91 7.33 -2.19 5.08
CA PRO A 91 8.17 -1.57 6.09
C PRO A 91 9.40 -2.44 6.45
N PRO A 92 10.50 -1.82 6.93
CA PRO A 92 11.73 -2.53 7.29
C PRO A 92 11.53 -3.66 8.31
N GLU A 93 10.55 -3.56 9.21
CA GLU A 93 10.31 -4.54 10.26
C GLU A 93 9.77 -5.88 9.71
N LEU A 94 9.18 -5.85 8.50
CA LEU A 94 8.56 -7.01 7.87
C LEU A 94 9.47 -7.67 6.82
N SER A 95 10.46 -6.95 6.30
CA SER A 95 11.35 -7.38 5.21
C SER A 95 12.00 -8.75 5.48
N ASN A 96 12.61 -8.93 6.65
CA ASN A 96 13.30 -10.17 7.03
C ASN A 96 12.38 -11.40 7.02
N LYS A 97 11.12 -11.23 7.44
CA LYS A 97 10.13 -12.32 7.44
C LYS A 97 9.76 -12.70 6.01
N LEU A 98 9.57 -11.73 5.13
CA LEU A 98 9.25 -11.95 3.71
C LEU A 98 10.42 -12.58 2.96
N VAL A 99 11.64 -12.09 3.17
CA VAL A 99 12.87 -12.67 2.59
C VAL A 99 13.00 -14.14 2.99
N THR A 100 12.79 -14.45 4.28
CA THR A 100 12.82 -15.83 4.76
C THR A 100 11.68 -16.66 4.14
N TYR A 101 10.46 -16.12 4.07
CA TYR A 101 9.30 -16.82 3.55
C TYR A 101 9.43 -17.18 2.06
N TYR A 102 10.03 -16.32 1.25
CA TYR A 102 10.29 -16.57 -0.18
C TYR A 102 11.65 -17.22 -0.47
N GLY A 103 12.43 -17.57 0.56
CA GLY A 103 13.65 -18.37 0.40
C GLY A 103 14.90 -17.58 0.01
N GLY A 104 15.12 -16.40 0.60
CA GLY A 104 16.33 -15.61 0.39
C GLY A 104 16.31 -14.75 -0.88
N VAL A 105 15.21 -14.04 -1.10
CA VAL A 105 15.06 -13.13 -2.25
C VAL A 105 15.87 -11.83 -2.07
N PRO A 106 16.24 -11.15 -3.17
CA PRO A 106 16.91 -9.85 -3.10
C PRO A 106 16.08 -8.83 -2.30
N LEU A 107 16.75 -8.09 -1.40
CA LEU A 107 16.17 -6.99 -0.64
C LEU A 107 16.75 -5.66 -1.13
N ILE A 108 15.87 -4.71 -1.42
CA ILE A 108 16.23 -3.33 -1.75
C ILE A 108 15.65 -2.44 -0.66
N GLU A 109 16.51 -1.71 0.03
CA GLU A 109 16.11 -0.75 1.07
C GLU A 109 16.22 0.67 0.52
N VAL A 110 15.18 1.47 0.76
CA VAL A 110 15.14 2.89 0.40
C VAL A 110 15.29 3.68 1.69
N GLU A 111 16.42 4.35 1.87
CA GLU A 111 16.68 5.17 3.05
C GLU A 111 15.89 6.49 3.00
N CYS A 112 15.23 6.84 4.10
CA CYS A 112 14.65 8.18 4.29
C CYS A 112 15.61 9.03 5.12
N SER A 113 16.07 10.15 4.56
CA SER A 113 17.07 11.04 5.18
C SER A 113 16.49 12.09 6.14
N HIS A 114 15.20 12.05 6.44
CA HIS A 114 14.54 13.08 7.24
C HIS A 114 14.58 12.73 8.73
N SER A 115 15.21 13.59 9.53
CA SER A 115 15.15 13.51 10.99
C SER A 115 13.87 14.16 11.48
N MET A 116 13.10 13.45 12.31
CA MET A 116 11.88 13.96 12.94
C MET A 116 12.09 14.09 14.45
N GLU A 117 11.64 15.20 15.01
CA GLU A 117 11.57 15.39 16.46
C GLU A 117 10.28 14.74 16.99
N VAL A 118 10.40 13.91 18.02
CA VAL A 118 9.26 13.28 18.68
C VAL A 118 9.09 13.87 20.07
N VAL A 119 7.95 14.52 20.29
CA VAL A 119 7.59 15.16 21.56
C VAL A 119 6.49 14.35 22.25
N TYR A 120 6.68 14.06 23.55
CA TYR A 120 5.72 13.32 24.36
C TYR A 120 5.05 14.22 25.39
N ALA A 121 3.74 14.05 25.57
CA ALA A 121 3.02 14.72 26.64
C ALA A 121 3.46 14.19 28.02
N PRO A 122 3.50 15.03 29.07
CA PRO A 122 3.83 14.61 30.42
C PRO A 122 2.65 13.82 31.01
N GLY A 123 2.62 12.51 30.78
CA GLY A 123 1.63 11.58 31.32
C GLY A 123 0.38 11.39 30.47
N ILE A 124 -0.48 10.48 30.92
CA ILE A 124 -1.71 10.07 30.22
C ILE A 124 -2.73 11.20 30.27
N GLN A 125 -3.23 11.58 29.09
CA GLN A 125 -4.28 12.57 28.95
C GLN A 125 -5.66 11.93 29.19
N ARG A 126 -6.48 12.56 30.06
CA ARG A 126 -7.84 12.09 30.35
C ARG A 126 -8.78 12.18 29.14
N ASP A 127 -8.54 13.18 28.29
CA ASP A 127 -9.29 13.43 27.07
C ASP A 127 -8.29 13.61 25.90
N PRO A 128 -7.97 12.53 25.17
CA PRO A 128 -7.04 12.56 24.05
C PRO A 128 -7.49 13.50 22.92
N PHE A 129 -8.80 13.65 22.71
CA PHE A 129 -9.35 14.50 21.65
C PHE A 129 -9.12 15.98 21.97
N LEU A 130 -9.46 16.41 23.19
CA LEU A 130 -9.19 17.78 23.62
C LEU A 130 -7.70 18.07 23.69
N ALA A 131 -6.86 17.09 24.08
CA ALA A 131 -5.42 17.24 24.07
C ALA A 131 -4.86 17.44 22.66
N ALA A 132 -5.34 16.66 21.67
CA ALA A 132 -4.96 16.82 20.26
C ALA A 132 -5.36 18.20 19.72
N ILE A 133 -6.56 18.68 20.03
CA ILE A 133 -7.01 20.03 19.62
C ILE A 133 -6.14 21.12 20.25
N ARG A 134 -5.80 21.01 21.54
CA ARG A 134 -4.92 21.98 22.21
C ARG A 134 -3.54 22.04 21.56
N LEU A 135 -2.94 20.88 21.28
CA LEU A 135 -1.65 20.79 20.60
C LEU A 135 -1.71 21.37 19.19
N LEU A 136 -2.78 21.11 18.45
CA LEU A 136 -3.00 21.70 17.12
C LEU A 136 -3.00 23.23 17.19
N PHE A 137 -3.71 23.83 18.14
CA PHE A 137 -3.71 25.29 18.30
C PHE A 137 -2.35 25.84 18.73
N GLU A 138 -1.62 25.11 19.56
CA GLU A 138 -0.26 25.48 19.98
C GLU A 138 0.72 25.49 18.79
N ILE A 139 0.73 24.42 17.98
CA ILE A 139 1.53 24.33 16.75
C ILE A 139 1.09 25.41 15.75
N HIS A 140 -0.21 25.62 15.57
CA HIS A 140 -0.69 26.66 14.66
C HIS A 140 -0.25 28.07 15.11
N HIS A 141 -0.23 28.33 16.41
CA HIS A 141 0.17 29.61 16.97
C HIS A 141 1.69 29.87 16.85
N SER A 142 2.52 28.82 16.72
CA SER A 142 3.97 28.99 16.48
C SER A 142 4.28 29.60 15.11
N GLN A 143 3.31 29.59 14.18
CA GLN A 143 3.44 30.09 12.80
C GLN A 143 4.55 29.41 11.99
N GLU A 144 4.97 28.21 12.39
CA GLU A 144 5.88 27.40 11.59
C GLU A 144 5.22 26.98 10.27
N LYS A 145 6.05 26.86 9.22
CA LYS A 145 5.54 26.46 7.89
C LYS A 145 5.34 24.95 7.86
N GLY A 146 4.16 24.53 7.43
CA GLY A 146 3.84 23.12 7.19
C GLY A 146 2.35 22.85 7.34
N ASP A 147 1.91 21.72 6.80
CA ASP A 147 0.57 21.21 7.05
C ASP A 147 0.55 20.40 8.35
N ILE A 148 -0.57 20.43 9.07
CA ILE A 148 -0.77 19.66 10.30
C ILE A 148 -1.67 18.47 9.99
N VAL A 149 -1.17 17.26 10.23
CA VAL A 149 -1.95 16.02 10.13
C VAL A 149 -2.26 15.52 11.54
N VAL A 150 -3.54 15.31 11.84
CA VAL A 150 -4.01 14.77 13.14
C VAL A 150 -4.68 13.42 12.91
N PHE A 151 -4.19 12.39 13.61
CA PHE A 151 -4.78 11.06 13.60
C PHE A 151 -5.85 10.95 14.69
N LEU A 152 -7.10 10.70 14.30
CA LEU A 152 -8.24 10.53 15.20
C LEU A 152 -8.80 9.11 15.05
N ALA A 153 -9.33 8.55 16.13
CA ALA A 153 -9.77 7.15 16.17
C ALA A 153 -11.14 6.90 15.50
N CYS A 154 -11.93 7.92 15.16
CA CYS A 154 -13.25 7.72 14.56
C CYS A 154 -13.74 8.95 13.79
N GLU A 155 -14.41 8.73 12.65
CA GLU A 155 -15.34 9.70 12.06
C GLU A 155 -16.66 9.61 12.85
N GLN A 156 -17.03 10.68 13.56
CA GLN A 156 -18.41 10.78 14.06
C GLN A 156 -19.31 11.07 12.86
N VAL A 157 -20.16 10.09 12.52
CA VAL A 157 -21.30 10.21 11.59
C VAL A 157 -22.40 11.05 12.21
#